data_AF-A0A444VVX9-F1
#
_entry.id   AF-A0A444VVX9-F1
#
_cell.length_a   1.000
_cell.length_b   1.000
_cell.length_c   1.000
_cell.angle_alpha   90.00
_cell.angle_beta   90.00
_cell.angle_gamma   90.00
#
_symmetry.space_group_name_H-M   'P 1'
#
loop_
_entity.id
_entity.type
_entity.pdbx_description
1 polymer ?
#
loop_
_entity_poly.entity_id
_entity_poly.type
_entity_poly.pdbx_seq_one_letter_code
_entity_poly.pdbx_strand_id
1 'polypeptide(L)'
;MNLFSLFRKRNYIYFYHIVKPYTSSVIKRKSEYDNYDSLTSICDYFQIEQYKKITVVASGPSATKLNLDDETLYFCCNDSINIVDLKPHIYVVHDNFYLVKYLKSFKGTEKWKGTIFWIFNNNSQTNYISFKKVYNYIINKSRSKREFLITNFNYCKNSESLNAELVLTLQKEFDFTYKSINSGFNMLLIASVLAFKANKPLEVYGFDMGEGGDQYYNKTAIIGKSIKGVENKKIVSEFLRSLYLKEMKINNQSNFMTFKSKHLD
;
A
#
# COMPACT_ATOMS: atom_id res chain seq x y z
N MET A 1 0.48 30.02 7.92
CA MET A 1 1.41 28.96 7.45
C MET A 1 2.75 29.17 8.17
N ASN A 2 3.31 28.16 8.85
CA ASN A 2 4.54 28.35 9.65
C ASN A 2 5.76 28.52 8.73
N LEU A 3 6.46 29.66 8.79
CA LEU A 3 7.61 29.98 7.93
C LEU A 3 8.71 28.91 8.01
N PHE A 4 8.94 28.33 9.20
CA PHE A 4 9.91 27.25 9.42
C PHE A 4 9.55 25.95 8.67
N SER A 5 8.28 25.77 8.30
CA SER A 5 7.88 24.62 7.49
C SER A 5 8.45 24.70 6.08
N LEU A 6 8.64 25.89 5.50
CA LEU A 6 9.22 26.07 4.17
C LEU A 6 10.65 25.54 4.10
N PHE A 7 11.41 25.65 5.19
CA PHE A 7 12.80 25.20 5.28
C PHE A 7 12.98 23.71 5.56
N ARG A 8 11.88 22.94 5.72
CA ARG A 8 12.00 21.49 5.93
C ARG A 8 12.45 20.81 4.63
N LYS A 9 13.55 20.04 4.70
CA LYS A 9 14.09 19.23 3.58
C LYS A 9 12.99 18.47 2.81
N ARG A 10 12.01 17.90 3.51
CA ARG A 10 10.88 17.18 2.89
C ARG A 10 10.03 18.06 1.96
N ASN A 11 9.82 19.34 2.28
CA ASN A 11 9.05 20.25 1.45
C ASN A 11 9.80 20.62 0.17
N TYR A 12 11.12 20.81 0.25
CA TYR A 12 11.96 20.97 -0.95
C TYR A 12 11.95 19.72 -1.83
N ILE A 13 12.11 18.53 -1.25
CA ILE A 13 12.03 17.26 -2.01
C ILE A 13 10.66 17.13 -2.68
N TYR A 14 9.59 17.48 -1.97
CA TYR A 14 8.24 17.45 -2.51
C TYR A 14 8.07 18.41 -3.69
N PHE A 15 8.49 19.68 -3.52
CA PHE A 15 8.44 20.68 -4.57
C PHE A 15 9.29 20.30 -5.79
N TYR A 16 10.51 19.80 -5.55
CA TYR A 16 11.38 19.25 -6.59
C TYR A 16 10.65 18.19 -7.41
N HIS A 17 9.97 17.23 -6.77
CA HIS A 17 9.22 16.21 -7.50
C HIS A 17 8.02 16.78 -8.27
N ILE A 18 7.34 17.82 -7.78
CA ILE A 18 6.24 18.46 -8.51
C ILE A 18 6.73 19.00 -9.87
N VAL A 19 7.85 19.73 -9.86
CA VAL A 19 8.41 20.40 -11.05
C VAL A 19 9.24 19.47 -11.94
N LYS A 20 9.76 18.36 -11.38
CA LYS A 20 10.58 17.39 -12.12
C LYS A 20 9.82 16.85 -13.34
N PRO A 21 10.48 16.70 -14.51
CA PRO A 21 9.91 15.96 -15.63
C PRO A 21 9.59 14.51 -15.28
N TYR A 22 8.71 13.87 -16.06
CA TYR A 22 8.49 12.43 -15.93
C TYR A 22 9.74 11.66 -16.36
N THR A 23 10.00 10.50 -15.74
CA THR A 23 11.08 9.61 -16.17
C THR A 23 10.82 9.02 -17.56
N SER A 24 11.86 8.55 -18.23
CA SER A 24 11.75 7.82 -19.50
C SER A 24 10.89 6.55 -19.45
N SER A 25 10.64 5.98 -18.27
CA SER A 25 9.73 4.84 -18.11
C SER A 25 8.25 5.18 -18.34
N VAL A 26 7.90 6.47 -18.37
CA VAL A 26 6.54 6.96 -18.56
C VAL A 26 6.33 7.33 -20.02
N ILE A 27 5.33 6.72 -20.65
CA ILE A 27 4.94 6.98 -22.03
C ILE A 27 3.63 7.75 -22.10
N LYS A 28 3.42 8.51 -23.18
CA LYS A 28 2.15 9.21 -23.45
C LYS A 28 1.15 8.25 -24.08
N ARG A 29 0.52 7.42 -23.25
CA ARG A 29 -0.54 6.49 -23.63
C ARG A 29 -1.56 6.43 -22.50
N LYS A 30 -2.85 6.39 -22.83
CA LYS A 30 -3.91 6.16 -21.85
C LYS A 30 -3.75 4.77 -21.24
N SER A 31 -3.81 4.67 -19.91
CA SER A 31 -3.86 3.37 -19.25
C SER A 31 -5.23 2.72 -19.48
N GLU A 32 -5.23 1.43 -19.82
CA GLU A 32 -6.44 0.65 -20.08
C GLU A 32 -7.04 0.18 -18.76
N TYR A 33 -8.11 0.83 -18.30
CA TYR A 33 -8.86 0.48 -17.07
C TYR A 33 -10.11 -0.36 -17.32
N ASP A 34 -10.56 -0.43 -18.57
CA ASP A 34 -11.89 -0.95 -18.89
C ASP A 34 -12.01 -2.47 -18.65
N ASN A 35 -10.88 -3.17 -18.43
CA ASN A 35 -10.81 -4.63 -18.29
C ASN A 35 -10.69 -5.14 -16.83
N TYR A 36 -10.84 -4.28 -15.81
CA TYR A 36 -10.72 -4.70 -14.39
C TYR A 36 -11.87 -4.18 -13.55
N ASP A 37 -12.94 -4.97 -13.50
CA ASP A 37 -14.17 -4.66 -12.78
C ASP A 37 -14.27 -5.38 -11.42
N SER A 38 -13.34 -6.29 -11.11
CA SER A 38 -13.33 -7.07 -9.87
C SER A 38 -11.94 -7.27 -9.27
N LEU A 39 -11.89 -7.56 -7.97
CA LEU A 39 -10.66 -7.91 -7.26
C LEU A 39 -10.06 -9.22 -7.79
N THR A 40 -10.88 -10.14 -8.29
CA THR A 40 -10.42 -11.36 -8.97
C THR A 40 -9.59 -11.01 -10.20
N SER A 41 -10.05 -10.07 -11.03
CA SER A 41 -9.29 -9.61 -12.21
C SER A 41 -7.95 -8.98 -11.83
N ILE A 42 -7.86 -8.36 -10.65
CA ILE A 42 -6.59 -7.86 -10.09
C ILE A 42 -5.67 -9.01 -9.66
N CYS A 43 -6.21 -10.03 -8.96
CA CYS A 43 -5.47 -11.23 -8.60
C CYS A 43 -4.89 -11.93 -9.83
N ASP A 44 -5.70 -12.08 -10.88
CA ASP A 44 -5.32 -12.74 -12.14
C ASP A 44 -4.21 -11.97 -12.86
N TYR A 45 -4.32 -10.64 -12.96
CA TYR A 45 -3.28 -9.80 -13.56
C TYR A 45 -1.94 -9.93 -12.83
N PHE A 46 -1.96 -9.94 -11.51
CA PHE A 46 -0.75 -10.12 -10.71
C PHE A 46 -0.26 -11.57 -10.63
N GLN A 47 -1.07 -12.52 -11.14
CA GLN A 47 -0.80 -13.95 -11.11
C GLN A 47 -0.56 -14.44 -9.68
N ILE A 48 -1.37 -13.97 -8.72
CA ILE A 48 -1.18 -14.26 -7.29
C ILE A 48 -1.10 -15.77 -7.03
N GLU A 49 -1.83 -16.56 -7.81
CA GLU A 49 -1.84 -18.02 -7.68
C GLU A 49 -0.47 -18.69 -7.84
N GLN A 50 0.45 -18.09 -8.60
CA GLN A 50 1.78 -18.65 -8.85
C GLN A 50 2.71 -18.56 -7.64
N TYR A 51 2.36 -17.77 -6.62
CA TYR A 51 3.18 -17.58 -5.43
C TYR A 51 2.68 -18.45 -4.28
N LYS A 52 3.61 -18.89 -3.44
CA LYS A 52 3.29 -19.68 -2.24
C LYS A 52 2.64 -18.84 -1.15
N LYS A 53 2.94 -17.54 -1.08
CA LYS A 53 2.44 -16.61 -0.08
C LYS A 53 2.50 -15.16 -0.56
N ILE A 54 1.76 -14.30 0.14
CA ILE A 54 1.86 -12.85 0.05
C ILE A 54 2.61 -12.33 1.28
N THR A 55 3.54 -11.39 1.09
CA THR A 55 4.24 -10.74 2.19
C THR A 55 4.08 -9.23 2.12
N VAL A 56 3.55 -8.64 3.20
CA VAL A 56 3.40 -7.21 3.39
C VAL A 56 4.64 -6.66 4.09
N VAL A 57 5.29 -5.68 3.47
CA VAL A 57 6.53 -5.09 3.97
C VAL A 57 6.33 -3.58 4.16
N ALA A 58 6.20 -3.15 5.41
CA ALA A 58 6.23 -1.74 5.80
C ALA A 58 7.65 -1.30 6.21
N SER A 59 7.84 -0.03 6.56
CA SER A 59 9.18 0.55 6.80
C SER A 59 9.68 0.46 8.24
N GLY A 60 8.98 -0.24 9.15
CA GLY A 60 9.40 -0.36 10.55
C GLY A 60 10.65 -1.22 10.77
N PRO A 61 11.31 -1.13 11.93
CA PRO A 61 12.54 -1.86 12.24
C PRO A 61 12.47 -3.38 12.02
N SER A 62 11.34 -4.02 12.27
CA SER A 62 11.18 -5.48 12.11
C SER A 62 11.29 -5.95 10.66
N ALA A 63 11.20 -5.04 9.67
CA ALA A 63 11.44 -5.38 8.27
C ALA A 63 12.86 -5.91 8.01
N THR A 64 13.82 -5.62 8.90
CA THR A 64 15.18 -6.17 8.83
C THR A 64 15.25 -7.68 9.07
N LYS A 65 14.20 -8.30 9.63
CA LYS A 65 14.10 -9.75 9.84
C LYS A 65 13.66 -10.50 8.57
N LEU A 66 13.23 -9.77 7.53
CA LEU A 66 12.69 -10.36 6.32
C LEU A 66 13.79 -11.08 5.53
N ASN A 67 13.55 -12.36 5.24
CA ASN A 67 14.33 -13.10 4.26
C ASN A 67 13.56 -13.11 2.94
N LEU A 68 14.25 -12.72 1.86
CA LEU A 68 13.67 -12.59 0.53
C LEU A 68 13.76 -13.90 -0.26
N ASP A 69 12.70 -14.28 -0.94
CA ASP A 69 12.63 -15.44 -1.82
C ASP A 69 11.85 -15.12 -3.10
N ASP A 70 11.98 -15.97 -4.14
CA ASP A 70 11.31 -15.76 -5.43
C ASP A 70 9.91 -16.38 -5.51
N GLU A 71 9.50 -17.16 -4.50
CA GLU A 71 8.19 -17.82 -4.43
C GLU A 71 7.15 -16.97 -3.70
N THR A 72 7.53 -15.75 -3.31
CA THR A 72 6.72 -14.80 -2.55
C THR A 72 6.40 -13.57 -3.38
N LEU A 73 5.14 -13.12 -3.32
CA LEU A 73 4.72 -11.84 -3.86
C LEU A 73 4.73 -10.78 -2.76
N TYR A 74 5.58 -9.76 -2.92
CA TYR A 74 5.75 -8.71 -1.92
C TYR A 74 4.83 -7.51 -2.19
N PHE A 75 4.13 -7.05 -1.16
CA PHE A 75 3.45 -5.76 -1.15
C PHE A 75 4.31 -4.78 -0.37
N CYS A 76 4.65 -3.65 -1.00
CA CYS A 76 5.46 -2.61 -0.40
C CYS A 76 4.80 -1.24 -0.52
N CYS A 77 5.21 -0.30 0.33
CA CYS A 77 4.74 1.08 0.30
C CYS A 77 5.89 2.03 0.65
N ASN A 78 5.78 3.30 0.24
CA ASN A 78 6.77 4.32 0.57
C ASN A 78 8.20 3.87 0.27
N ASP A 79 9.12 3.97 1.25
CA ASP A 79 10.52 3.58 1.11
C ASP A 79 10.79 2.08 1.43
N SER A 80 9.77 1.27 1.75
CA SER A 80 9.96 -0.19 1.91
C SER A 80 10.17 -0.90 0.57
N ILE A 81 9.91 -0.22 -0.56
CA ILE A 81 10.25 -0.75 -1.89
C ILE A 81 11.73 -1.10 -2.02
N ASN A 82 12.63 -0.33 -1.40
CA ASN A 82 14.08 -0.60 -1.46
C ASN A 82 14.47 -1.89 -0.72
N ILE A 83 13.54 -2.52 0.01
CA ILE A 83 13.75 -3.82 0.66
C ILE A 83 13.44 -4.96 -0.32
N VAL A 84 12.51 -4.75 -1.26
CA VAL A 84 11.92 -5.83 -2.08
C VAL A 84 12.09 -5.62 -3.59
N ASP A 85 12.79 -4.58 -4.04
CA ASP A 85 12.88 -4.17 -5.44
C ASP A 85 13.52 -5.20 -6.38
N LEU A 86 14.33 -6.11 -5.81
CA LEU A 86 14.93 -7.26 -6.49
C LEU A 86 14.04 -8.51 -6.55
N LYS A 87 12.86 -8.49 -5.93
CA LYS A 87 11.91 -9.61 -5.87
C LYS A 87 10.54 -9.23 -6.45
N PRO A 88 9.71 -10.22 -6.87
CA PRO A 88 8.36 -9.95 -7.37
C PRO A 88 7.55 -9.07 -6.40
N HIS A 89 7.22 -7.85 -6.80
CA HIS A 89 6.56 -6.91 -5.90
C HIS A 89 5.47 -6.05 -6.56
N ILE A 90 4.50 -5.68 -5.74
CA ILE A 90 3.45 -4.70 -6.04
C ILE A 90 3.70 -3.48 -5.16
N TYR A 91 3.67 -2.30 -5.78
CA TYR A 91 3.81 -1.05 -5.06
C TYR A 91 2.42 -0.48 -4.72
N VAL A 92 2.11 -0.32 -3.43
CA VAL A 92 0.90 0.37 -2.98
C VAL A 92 1.23 1.81 -2.60
N VAL A 93 0.57 2.76 -3.26
CA VAL A 93 0.84 4.19 -3.11
C VAL A 93 -0.43 4.90 -2.64
N HIS A 94 -0.37 5.54 -1.48
CA HIS A 94 -1.51 6.23 -0.86
C HIS A 94 -1.21 7.69 -0.49
N ASP A 95 -0.07 7.93 0.15
CA ASP A 95 0.28 9.27 0.65
C ASP A 95 0.64 10.23 -0.50
N ASN A 96 0.15 11.48 -0.43
CA ASN A 96 0.33 12.48 -1.49
C ASN A 96 1.81 12.79 -1.80
N PHE A 97 2.70 12.76 -0.79
CA PHE A 97 4.12 12.98 -1.03
C PHE A 97 4.72 11.83 -1.85
N TYR A 98 4.45 10.58 -1.44
CA TYR A 98 4.93 9.41 -2.17
C TYR A 98 4.27 9.22 -3.52
N LEU A 99 3.01 9.64 -3.67
CA LEU A 99 2.30 9.69 -4.94
C LEU A 99 3.01 10.59 -5.95
N VAL A 100 3.34 11.83 -5.57
CA VAL A 100 4.07 12.73 -6.47
C VAL A 100 5.46 12.18 -6.79
N LYS A 101 6.19 11.67 -5.78
CA LYS A 101 7.50 11.01 -5.95
C LYS A 101 7.41 9.85 -6.93
N TYR A 102 6.41 8.98 -6.77
CA TYR A 102 6.16 7.82 -7.63
C TYR A 102 5.89 8.24 -9.07
N LEU A 103 4.88 9.10 -9.30
CA LEU A 103 4.48 9.51 -10.64
C LEU A 103 5.66 10.09 -11.43
N LYS A 104 6.57 10.81 -10.76
CA LYS A 104 7.64 11.59 -11.40
C LYS A 104 9.00 10.91 -11.43
N SER A 105 9.28 9.96 -10.52
CA SER A 105 10.62 9.39 -10.35
C SER A 105 10.68 7.87 -10.32
N PHE A 106 9.54 7.17 -10.19
CA PHE A 106 9.56 5.72 -10.16
C PHE A 106 10.00 5.15 -11.52
N LYS A 107 10.95 4.23 -11.46
CA LYS A 107 11.45 3.44 -12.58
C LYS A 107 11.07 2.00 -12.32
N GLY A 108 10.20 1.44 -13.14
CA GLY A 108 9.80 0.04 -13.03
C GLY A 108 11.00 -0.88 -13.27
N THR A 109 11.16 -1.89 -12.42
CA THR A 109 12.10 -3.00 -12.64
C THR A 109 11.35 -4.18 -13.29
N GLU A 110 12.06 -5.20 -13.73
CA GLU A 110 11.43 -6.43 -14.22
C GLU A 110 10.63 -7.16 -13.13
N LYS A 111 11.06 -6.99 -11.88
CA LYS A 111 10.47 -7.59 -10.69
C LYS A 111 9.22 -6.85 -10.22
N TRP A 112 9.05 -5.59 -10.63
CA TRP A 112 7.82 -4.83 -10.41
C TRP A 112 6.66 -5.41 -11.23
N LYS A 113 5.58 -5.82 -10.56
CA LYS A 113 4.39 -6.42 -11.18
C LYS A 113 3.31 -5.39 -11.52
N GLY A 114 3.30 -4.27 -10.80
CA GLY A 114 2.39 -3.15 -11.02
C GLY A 114 2.21 -2.33 -9.75
N THR A 115 1.33 -1.33 -9.84
CA THR A 115 1.10 -0.38 -8.75
C THR A 115 -0.39 -0.27 -8.46
N ILE A 116 -0.75 -0.13 -7.18
CA ILE A 116 -2.13 0.14 -6.75
C ILE A 116 -2.16 1.50 -6.06
N PHE A 117 -2.99 2.41 -6.57
CA PHE A 117 -3.41 3.64 -5.92
C PHE A 117 -4.77 3.41 -5.30
N TRP A 118 -4.89 3.43 -3.97
CA TRP A 118 -6.19 3.38 -3.30
C TRP A 118 -6.48 4.72 -2.65
N ILE A 119 -7.34 5.51 -3.29
CA ILE A 119 -7.63 6.89 -2.87
C ILE A 119 -9.10 6.99 -2.51
N PHE A 120 -9.41 7.20 -1.24
CA PHE A 120 -10.79 7.24 -0.77
C PHE A 120 -11.32 8.69 -0.68
N ASN A 121 -12.47 8.95 -1.28
CA ASN A 121 -13.23 10.18 -1.12
C ASN A 121 -13.93 10.19 0.24
N ASN A 122 -13.33 10.90 1.19
CA ASN A 122 -13.85 11.21 2.51
C ASN A 122 -14.04 12.72 2.71
N ASN A 123 -14.30 13.46 1.63
CA ASN A 123 -14.37 14.93 1.61
C ASN A 123 -13.06 15.64 2.04
N SER A 124 -11.92 14.93 2.06
CA SER A 124 -10.62 15.55 2.31
C SER A 124 -10.06 16.20 1.05
N GLN A 125 -9.68 17.48 1.15
CA GLN A 125 -8.99 18.21 0.09
C GLN A 125 -7.70 17.51 -0.36
N THR A 126 -6.96 16.89 0.57
CA THR A 126 -5.73 16.16 0.26
C THR A 126 -5.99 14.94 -0.62
N ASN A 127 -7.07 14.21 -0.34
CA ASN A 127 -7.46 13.03 -1.14
C ASN A 127 -7.99 13.46 -2.51
N TYR A 128 -8.75 14.54 -2.60
CA TYR A 128 -9.20 15.10 -3.87
C TYR A 128 -8.02 15.52 -4.78
N ILE A 129 -7.03 16.23 -4.22
CA ILE A 129 -5.81 16.61 -4.95
C ILE A 129 -5.04 15.38 -5.41
N SER A 130 -4.89 14.38 -4.55
CA SER A 130 -4.21 13.12 -4.86
C SER A 130 -4.92 12.38 -6.00
N PHE A 131 -6.24 12.27 -5.93
CA PHE A 131 -7.08 11.71 -6.98
C PHE A 131 -6.89 12.44 -8.30
N LYS A 132 -7.03 13.78 -8.33
CA LYS A 132 -6.85 14.57 -9.57
C LYS A 132 -5.49 14.36 -10.22
N LYS A 133 -4.41 14.25 -9.42
CA LYS A 133 -3.06 13.98 -9.94
C LYS A 133 -2.96 12.61 -10.59
N VAL A 134 -3.47 11.58 -9.92
CA VAL A 134 -3.45 10.21 -10.47
C VAL A 134 -4.35 10.14 -11.69
N TYR A 135 -5.59 10.62 -11.59
CA TYR A 135 -6.54 10.70 -12.71
C TYR A 135 -5.91 11.36 -13.96
N ASN A 136 -5.35 12.57 -13.83
CA ASN A 136 -4.73 13.27 -14.95
C ASN A 136 -3.50 12.52 -15.52
N TYR A 137 -2.79 11.79 -14.67
CA TYR A 137 -1.70 10.93 -15.12
C TYR A 137 -2.26 9.75 -15.92
N ILE A 138 -3.16 8.97 -15.35
CA ILE A 138 -3.61 7.69 -15.93
C ILE A 138 -4.41 7.84 -17.23
N ILE A 139 -5.11 8.96 -17.44
CA ILE A 139 -5.82 9.23 -18.70
C ILE A 139 -4.88 9.58 -19.87
N ASN A 140 -3.65 10.03 -19.57
CA ASN A 140 -2.72 10.58 -20.55
C ASN A 140 -1.40 9.81 -20.64
N LYS A 141 -1.08 9.02 -19.61
CA LYS A 141 0.23 8.43 -19.38
C LYS A 141 0.11 7.05 -18.75
N SER A 142 1.11 6.23 -19.01
CA SER A 142 1.24 4.89 -18.44
C SER A 142 2.71 4.47 -18.37
N ARG A 143 2.96 3.33 -17.73
CA ARG A 143 4.23 2.60 -17.75
C ARG A 143 4.06 1.23 -18.42
N SER A 144 5.14 0.43 -18.41
CA SER A 144 5.18 -0.93 -18.95
C SER A 144 4.31 -1.94 -18.19
N LYS A 145 4.06 -1.73 -16.89
CA LYS A 145 3.12 -2.50 -16.08
C LYS A 145 1.94 -1.62 -15.68
N ARG A 146 0.82 -2.26 -15.37
CA ARG A 146 -0.42 -1.58 -15.02
C ARG A 146 -0.34 -0.89 -13.66
N GLU A 147 -1.06 0.23 -13.59
CA GLU A 147 -1.14 1.11 -12.44
C GLU A 147 -2.63 1.28 -12.12
N PHE A 148 -3.14 0.59 -11.12
CA PHE A 148 -4.57 0.52 -10.79
C PHE A 148 -4.98 1.72 -9.93
N LEU A 149 -6.04 2.43 -10.31
CA LEU A 149 -6.66 3.43 -9.43
C LEU A 149 -7.95 2.83 -8.90
N ILE A 150 -7.99 2.60 -7.58
CA ILE A 150 -9.15 2.16 -6.81
C ILE A 150 -9.65 3.37 -6.02
N THR A 151 -10.90 3.78 -6.26
CA THR A 151 -11.50 4.94 -5.60
C THR A 151 -13.02 4.96 -5.78
N ASN A 152 -13.70 5.63 -4.85
CA ASN A 152 -15.13 6.03 -4.91
C ASN A 152 -15.35 7.47 -5.38
N PHE A 153 -14.36 8.14 -5.97
CA PHE A 153 -14.64 9.34 -6.78
C PHE A 153 -15.39 8.91 -8.04
N ASN A 154 -16.44 9.66 -8.42
CA ASN A 154 -17.17 9.40 -9.66
C ASN A 154 -16.31 9.77 -10.87
N TYR A 155 -15.73 8.75 -11.53
CA TYR A 155 -14.92 8.95 -12.74
C TYR A 155 -14.89 7.72 -13.66
N CYS A 156 -14.98 6.51 -13.09
CA CYS A 156 -14.95 5.26 -13.82
C CYS A 156 -15.63 4.18 -12.98
N LYS A 157 -16.65 3.56 -13.58
CA LYS A 157 -17.45 2.51 -12.94
C LYS A 157 -16.60 1.36 -12.41
N ASN A 158 -15.59 0.92 -13.16
CA ASN A 158 -14.71 -0.17 -12.76
C ASN A 158 -13.96 0.13 -11.45
N SER A 159 -13.41 1.33 -11.32
CA SER A 159 -12.73 1.73 -10.08
C SER A 159 -13.69 1.85 -8.89
N GLU A 160 -14.89 2.35 -9.13
CA GLU A 160 -15.93 2.46 -8.11
C GLU A 160 -16.38 1.07 -7.65
N SER A 161 -16.57 0.13 -8.58
CA SER A 161 -16.86 -1.28 -8.32
C SER A 161 -15.75 -1.95 -7.52
N LEU A 162 -14.48 -1.77 -7.91
CA LEU A 162 -13.32 -2.30 -7.17
C LEU A 162 -13.28 -1.76 -5.73
N ASN A 163 -13.51 -0.45 -5.55
CA ASN A 163 -13.54 0.13 -4.22
C ASN A 163 -14.70 -0.42 -3.38
N ALA A 164 -15.88 -0.54 -3.96
CA ALA A 164 -17.05 -1.11 -3.29
C ALA A 164 -16.79 -2.58 -2.89
N GLU A 165 -16.27 -3.40 -3.80
CA GLU A 165 -15.92 -4.79 -3.51
C GLU A 165 -14.90 -4.91 -2.37
N LEU A 166 -13.88 -4.05 -2.36
CA LEU A 166 -12.85 -4.06 -1.34
C LEU A 166 -13.39 -3.66 0.03
N VAL A 167 -14.20 -2.60 0.11
CA VAL A 167 -14.87 -2.18 1.35
C VAL A 167 -15.86 -3.24 1.85
N LEU A 168 -16.65 -3.83 0.95
CA LEU A 168 -17.58 -4.90 1.29
C LEU A 168 -16.87 -6.16 1.79
N THR A 169 -15.72 -6.51 1.20
CA THR A 169 -14.91 -7.66 1.64
C THR A 169 -14.32 -7.39 3.03
N LEU A 170 -13.79 -6.20 3.29
CA LEU A 170 -13.34 -5.80 4.62
C LEU A 170 -14.45 -5.93 5.67
N GLN A 171 -15.67 -5.50 5.33
CA GLN A 171 -16.80 -5.57 6.24
C GLN A 171 -17.28 -7.02 6.48
N LYS A 172 -17.52 -7.78 5.41
CA LYS A 172 -18.12 -9.12 5.51
C LYS A 172 -17.13 -10.18 6.00
N GLU A 173 -15.92 -10.15 5.48
CA GLU A 173 -14.94 -11.21 5.72
C GLU A 173 -14.06 -10.91 6.91
N PHE A 174 -13.84 -9.64 7.26
CA PHE A 174 -12.93 -9.25 8.34
C PHE A 174 -13.60 -8.47 9.47
N ASP A 175 -14.94 -8.34 9.45
CA ASP A 175 -15.71 -7.55 10.42
C ASP A 175 -15.11 -6.15 10.65
N PHE A 176 -14.61 -5.54 9.58
CA PHE A 176 -13.84 -4.30 9.66
C PHE A 176 -14.44 -3.21 8.78
N THR A 177 -14.83 -2.11 9.41
CA THR A 177 -15.22 -0.90 8.70
C THR A 177 -13.98 -0.14 8.26
N TYR A 178 -13.84 0.10 6.96
CA TYR A 178 -12.66 0.76 6.40
C TYR A 178 -12.34 2.09 7.09
N LYS A 179 -11.10 2.21 7.58
CA LYS A 179 -10.50 3.44 8.10
C LYS A 179 -9.06 3.57 7.61
N SER A 180 -8.74 4.68 6.96
CA SER A 180 -7.37 4.98 6.53
C SER A 180 -6.55 5.55 7.69
N ILE A 181 -5.47 4.87 8.06
CA ILE A 181 -4.54 5.31 9.12
C ILE A 181 -3.23 5.85 8.52
N ASN A 182 -2.53 5.02 7.76
CA ASN A 182 -1.28 5.37 7.08
C ASN A 182 -1.09 4.46 5.85
N SER A 183 -0.08 4.74 5.02
CA SER A 183 0.17 3.97 3.80
C SER A 183 0.46 2.48 4.06
N GLY A 184 1.14 2.14 5.16
CA GLY A 184 1.40 0.75 5.54
C GLY A 184 0.13 0.00 5.92
N PHE A 185 -0.80 0.68 6.62
CA PHE A 185 -2.08 0.07 6.98
C PHE A 185 -2.97 -0.15 5.77
N ASN A 186 -3.06 0.82 4.86
CA ASN A 186 -3.85 0.66 3.64
C ASN A 186 -3.26 -0.42 2.72
N MET A 187 -1.93 -0.54 2.66
CA MET A 187 -1.26 -1.66 2.00
C MET A 187 -1.65 -3.00 2.64
N LEU A 188 -1.62 -3.09 3.98
CA LEU A 188 -2.02 -4.30 4.70
C LEU A 188 -3.48 -4.67 4.39
N LEU A 189 -4.41 -3.71 4.45
CA LEU A 189 -5.83 -3.93 4.12
C LEU A 189 -6.02 -4.52 2.71
N ILE A 190 -5.40 -3.93 1.68
CA ILE A 190 -5.50 -4.44 0.31
C ILE A 190 -4.87 -5.83 0.19
N ALA A 191 -3.66 -6.01 0.72
CA ALA A 191 -2.93 -7.27 0.63
C ALA A 191 -3.67 -8.41 1.35
N SER A 192 -4.27 -8.15 2.52
CA SER A 192 -5.11 -9.12 3.23
C SER A 192 -6.33 -9.55 2.42
N VAL A 193 -7.02 -8.60 1.79
CA VAL A 193 -8.17 -8.90 0.93
C VAL A 193 -7.76 -9.76 -0.27
N LEU A 194 -6.67 -9.40 -0.95
CA LEU A 194 -6.18 -10.17 -2.10
C LEU A 194 -5.65 -11.55 -1.69
N ALA A 195 -4.97 -11.66 -0.55
CA ALA A 195 -4.53 -12.93 0.02
C ALA A 195 -5.71 -13.85 0.32
N PHE A 196 -6.76 -13.32 0.94
CA PHE A 196 -7.98 -14.06 1.22
C PHE A 196 -8.66 -14.55 -0.07
N LYS A 197 -8.84 -13.66 -1.06
CA LYS A 197 -9.46 -14.00 -2.35
C LYS A 197 -8.69 -15.09 -3.12
N ALA A 198 -7.36 -15.08 -3.02
CA ALA A 198 -6.47 -16.05 -3.67
C ALA A 198 -6.10 -17.24 -2.75
N ASN A 199 -6.73 -17.36 -1.57
CA ASN A 199 -6.42 -18.37 -0.56
C ASN A 199 -4.90 -18.53 -0.29
N LYS A 200 -4.18 -17.41 -0.15
CA LYS A 200 -2.74 -17.38 0.12
C LYS A 200 -2.45 -17.08 1.58
N PRO A 201 -1.43 -17.72 2.17
CA PRO A 201 -0.85 -17.28 3.43
C PRO A 201 -0.38 -15.82 3.35
N LEU A 202 -0.54 -15.09 4.44
CA LEU A 202 -0.14 -13.70 4.59
C LEU A 202 0.97 -13.57 5.64
N GLU A 203 2.10 -12.99 5.27
CA GLU A 203 3.13 -12.57 6.22
C GLU A 203 3.21 -11.05 6.33
N VAL A 204 3.50 -10.53 7.53
CA VAL A 204 3.55 -9.08 7.77
C VAL A 204 4.85 -8.71 8.47
N TYR A 205 5.59 -7.76 7.88
CA TYR A 205 6.85 -7.23 8.42
C TYR A 205 6.84 -5.69 8.43
N GLY A 206 7.60 -5.10 9.36
CA GLY A 206 7.81 -3.65 9.43
C GLY A 206 6.58 -2.86 9.88
N PHE A 207 5.50 -3.52 10.30
CA PHE A 207 4.27 -2.85 10.73
C PHE A 207 4.25 -2.66 12.25
N ASP A 208 5.24 -1.90 12.72
CA ASP A 208 5.66 -1.91 14.11
C ASP A 208 4.87 -0.95 15.02
N MET A 209 4.12 -0.01 14.47
CA MET A 209 3.29 0.94 15.25
C MET A 209 4.06 1.70 16.37
N GLY A 210 5.37 1.89 16.19
CA GLY A 210 6.27 2.52 17.18
C GLY A 210 6.82 1.54 18.24
N GLU A 211 6.52 0.25 18.15
CA GLU A 211 7.09 -0.81 19.00
C GLU A 211 8.41 -1.30 18.40
N GLY A 212 9.45 -1.39 19.22
CA GLY A 212 10.83 -1.67 18.75
C GLY A 212 11.61 -0.44 18.23
N GLY A 213 11.07 0.76 18.45
CA GLY A 213 11.82 2.02 18.33
C GLY A 213 11.17 3.06 17.42
N ASP A 214 11.73 4.28 17.45
CA ASP A 214 11.19 5.46 16.78
C ASP A 214 11.78 5.71 15.39
N GLN A 215 12.24 4.65 14.72
CA GLN A 215 13.00 4.75 13.47
C GLN A 215 12.47 3.81 12.39
N TYR A 216 12.81 4.08 11.14
CA TYR A 216 12.62 3.11 10.05
C TYR A 216 13.73 2.05 10.03
N TYR A 217 13.53 0.98 9.26
CA TYR A 217 14.47 -0.15 9.11
C TYR A 217 15.92 0.27 8.82
N ASN A 218 16.11 1.35 8.07
CA ASN A 218 17.42 1.88 7.66
C ASN A 218 17.96 2.97 8.60
N LYS A 219 17.26 3.27 9.71
CA LYS A 219 17.60 4.33 10.68
C LYS A 219 17.70 5.75 10.10
N THR A 220 17.26 5.99 8.86
CA THR A 220 17.40 7.31 8.22
C THR A 220 16.23 8.26 8.50
N ALA A 221 15.15 7.77 9.10
CA ALA A 221 13.94 8.54 9.34
C ALA A 221 13.30 8.19 10.68
N ILE A 222 12.74 9.22 11.33
CA ILE A 222 11.99 9.11 12.58
C ILE A 222 10.52 8.84 12.26
N ILE A 223 9.90 7.93 13.02
CA ILE A 223 8.49 7.57 12.87
C ILE A 223 7.58 8.79 13.15
N GLY A 224 6.58 8.99 12.29
CA GLY A 224 5.61 10.08 12.43
C GLY A 224 4.64 9.88 13.60
N LYS A 225 4.14 10.99 14.18
CA LYS A 225 3.19 10.97 15.30
C LYS A 225 1.92 10.13 15.04
N SER A 226 1.45 10.06 13.79
CA SER A 226 0.26 9.28 13.41
C SER A 226 0.41 7.78 13.64
N ILE A 227 1.63 7.25 13.72
CA ILE A 227 1.88 5.82 13.91
C ILE A 227 1.77 5.42 15.39
N LYS A 228 1.95 6.37 16.32
CA LYS A 228 1.96 6.11 17.78
C LYS A 228 0.64 6.42 18.50
N GLY A 229 -0.32 7.01 17.81
CA GLY A 229 -1.59 7.41 18.43
C GLY A 229 -2.34 6.21 18.99
N VAL A 230 -2.84 6.32 20.22
CA VAL A 230 -3.58 5.25 20.92
C VAL A 230 -4.78 4.78 20.10
N GLU A 231 -5.56 5.71 19.55
CA GLU A 231 -6.72 5.38 18.71
C GLU A 231 -6.31 4.64 17.42
N ASN A 232 -5.20 5.05 16.80
CA ASN A 232 -4.70 4.38 15.59
C ASN A 232 -4.20 2.96 15.91
N LYS A 233 -3.52 2.78 17.05
CA LYS A 233 -3.15 1.43 17.53
C LYS A 233 -4.38 0.58 17.78
N LYS A 234 -5.45 1.14 18.37
CA LYS A 234 -6.71 0.42 18.61
C LYS A 234 -7.32 -0.07 17.29
N ILE A 235 -7.47 0.81 16.30
CA ILE A 235 -8.03 0.45 14.98
C ILE A 235 -7.20 -0.63 14.29
N VAL A 236 -5.87 -0.52 14.35
CA VAL A 236 -4.98 -1.55 13.79
C VAL A 236 -5.11 -2.87 14.54
N SER A 237 -5.17 -2.83 15.87
CA SER A 237 -5.34 -4.02 16.71
C SER A 237 -6.65 -4.75 16.41
N GLU A 238 -7.75 -4.02 16.20
CA GLU A 238 -9.05 -4.56 15.81
C GLU A 238 -8.92 -5.33 14.49
N PHE A 239 -8.31 -4.73 13.46
CA PHE A 239 -8.11 -5.41 12.18
C PHE A 239 -7.17 -6.60 12.27
N LEU A 240 -6.02 -6.47 12.94
CA LEU A 240 -5.09 -7.59 13.08
C LEU A 240 -5.74 -8.77 13.82
N ARG A 241 -6.52 -8.51 14.88
CA ARG A 241 -7.30 -9.54 15.57
C ARG A 241 -8.26 -10.25 14.63
N SER A 242 -8.97 -9.52 13.78
CA SER A 242 -9.87 -10.16 12.83
C SER A 242 -9.12 -11.01 11.80
N LEU A 243 -7.91 -10.63 11.40
CA LEU A 243 -7.06 -11.51 10.56
C LEU A 243 -6.70 -12.83 11.26
N TYR A 244 -6.35 -12.80 12.55
CA TYR A 244 -5.98 -14.02 13.30
C TYR A 244 -7.16 -14.96 13.55
N LEU A 245 -8.37 -14.42 13.65
CA LEU A 245 -9.59 -15.20 13.89
C LEU A 245 -10.17 -15.84 12.62
N LYS A 246 -9.59 -15.56 11.45
CA LYS A 246 -10.06 -16.09 10.17
C LYS A 246 -9.24 -17.30 9.75
N GLU A 247 -9.81 -18.12 8.86
CA GLU A 247 -9.14 -19.31 8.30
C GLU A 247 -7.89 -18.98 7.47
N MET A 248 -7.67 -17.70 7.16
CA MET A 248 -6.46 -17.25 6.48
C MET A 248 -5.23 -17.44 7.39
N LYS A 249 -4.23 -18.16 6.90
CA LYS A 249 -2.94 -18.34 7.60
C LYS A 249 -2.18 -17.02 7.62
N ILE A 250 -2.20 -16.32 8.76
CA ILE A 250 -1.43 -15.11 8.99
C ILE A 250 -0.21 -15.37 9.90
N ASN A 251 0.94 -14.83 9.53
CA ASN A 251 2.14 -14.79 10.35
C ASN A 251 2.68 -13.35 10.43
N ASN A 252 2.44 -12.68 11.55
CA ASN A 252 2.94 -11.32 11.79
C ASN A 252 4.30 -11.35 12.49
N GLN A 253 5.32 -10.92 11.77
CA GLN A 253 6.71 -10.82 12.24
C GLN A 253 7.10 -9.39 12.64
N SER A 254 6.11 -8.47 12.64
CA SER A 254 6.28 -7.11 13.16
C SER A 254 6.47 -7.12 14.67
N ASN A 255 6.75 -5.97 15.28
CA ASN A 255 6.84 -5.86 16.74
C ASN A 255 5.47 -5.61 17.39
N PHE A 256 4.46 -5.20 16.62
CA PHE A 256 3.12 -4.90 17.10
C PHE A 256 2.18 -6.10 16.95
N MET A 257 1.45 -6.44 18.02
CA MET A 257 0.37 -7.44 18.00
C MET A 257 0.81 -8.79 17.40
N THR A 258 1.97 -9.30 17.85
CA THR A 258 2.44 -10.64 17.49
C THR A 258 1.72 -11.68 18.34
N PHE A 259 0.81 -12.43 17.75
CA PHE A 259 0.29 -13.64 18.39
C PHE A 259 1.15 -14.80 17.92
N LYS A 260 1.89 -15.43 18.83
CA LYS A 260 2.31 -16.82 18.59
C LYS A 260 1.02 -17.62 18.56
N SER A 261 0.82 -18.46 17.55
CA SER A 261 -0.41 -19.25 17.29
C SER A 261 -0.81 -20.25 18.39
N LYS A 262 -0.37 -20.05 19.64
CA LYS A 262 -0.53 -20.99 20.73
C LYS A 262 -1.67 -20.69 21.70
N HIS A 263 -2.31 -19.51 21.68
CA HIS A 263 -3.49 -19.26 22.51
C HIS A 263 -4.46 -18.29 21.84
N LEU A 264 -5.42 -18.86 21.12
CA LEU A 264 -6.74 -18.28 20.92
C LEU A 264 -7.72 -19.37 21.39
N ASP A 265 -7.76 -19.55 22.71
CA ASP A 265 -8.86 -20.19 23.43
C ASP A 265 -9.65 -19.09 24.14
#